data_AF-A0AA90QDZ4-F1
#
_entry.id   AF-A0AA90QDZ4-F1
#
_cell.length_a   1.000
_cell.length_b   1.000
_cell.length_c   1.000
_cell.angle_alpha   90.00
_cell.angle_beta   90.00
_cell.angle_gamma   90.00
#
_symmetry.space_group_name_H-M   'P 1'
#
loop_
_entity.id
_entity.type
_entity.pdbx_description
1 polymer ?
#
loop_
_entity_poly.entity_id
_entity_poly.type
_entity_poly.pdbx_seq_one_letter_code
_entity_poly.pdbx_strand_id
1 'polypeptide(L)'
;MELKIEAQARGVRIIAGEEAKNRRVLLNQLIGIAEAAGFEEIVLPSVEPSDVYVDKAGPEILSQMYVFPDKKNRSLCLRPEATATVQLIADKHFPRQKNVKLWYFERCWRYERPQEGRYREFFQFGLEVLNPDADTIRDELIALAEKMVGLKTSDYVLARAVKRGLDYYTTDGFEVAVPALGAQKQVVGGGTYRQGIGFAIGFDRLMLCNRSSV
;
A
#
# COMPACT_ATOMS: atom_id res chain seq x y z
N MET A 1 -1.47 -6.46 21.78
CA MET A 1 -1.55 -5.39 22.79
C MET A 1 -0.77 -4.20 22.28
N GLU A 2 -1.38 -3.01 22.26
CA GLU A 2 -0.65 -1.77 21.95
C GLU A 2 -0.05 -1.19 23.23
N LEU A 3 1.27 -0.97 23.22
CA LEU A 3 1.96 -0.31 24.33
C LEU A 3 1.86 1.21 24.15
N LYS A 4 1.72 1.93 25.26
CA LYS A 4 1.67 3.41 25.28
C LYS A 4 2.86 3.96 26.05
N ILE A 5 3.45 5.02 25.53
CA ILE A 5 4.51 5.78 26.19
C ILE A 5 4.02 7.22 26.33
N GLU A 6 4.35 7.86 27.45
CA GLU A 6 4.08 9.29 27.65
C GLU A 6 4.72 10.13 26.53
N ALA A 7 4.03 11.17 26.07
CA ALA A 7 4.44 12.03 24.96
C ALA A 7 4.64 11.33 23.59
N GLN A 8 4.13 10.10 23.39
CA GLN A 8 4.10 9.46 22.07
C GLN A 8 3.32 10.31 21.05
N ALA A 9 3.85 10.41 19.83
CA ALA A 9 3.15 11.08 18.74
C ALA A 9 1.77 10.47 18.51
N ARG A 10 0.74 11.31 18.31
CA ARG A 10 -0.61 10.80 18.01
C ARG A 10 -0.62 10.11 16.65
N GLY A 11 -1.36 9.00 16.56
CA GLY A 11 -1.54 8.26 15.31
C GLY A 11 -0.36 7.36 14.91
N VAL A 12 0.61 7.14 15.79
CA VAL A 12 1.64 6.09 15.63
C VAL A 12 1.51 5.07 16.76
N ARG A 13 1.99 3.84 16.54
CA ARG A 13 1.66 2.71 17.44
C ARG A 13 2.87 1.85 17.76
N ILE A 14 2.92 1.36 18.99
CA ILE A 14 3.85 0.32 19.44
C ILE A 14 3.04 -0.97 19.56
N ILE A 15 3.32 -1.93 18.68
CA ILE A 15 2.57 -3.19 18.58
C ILE A 15 3.38 -4.30 19.26
N ALA A 16 2.78 -4.98 20.24
CA ALA A 16 3.44 -6.06 20.99
C ALA A 16 2.50 -7.25 21.30
N GLY A 17 3.09 -8.35 21.78
CA GLY A 17 2.37 -9.56 22.19
C GLY A 17 1.62 -10.23 21.04
N GLU A 18 0.41 -10.70 21.30
CA GLU A 18 -0.39 -11.45 20.31
C GLU A 18 -0.67 -10.64 19.04
N GLU A 19 -0.82 -9.32 19.15
CA GLU A 19 -1.05 -8.46 17.97
C GLU A 19 0.16 -8.46 17.03
N ALA A 20 1.38 -8.36 17.59
CA ALA A 20 2.61 -8.43 16.80
C ALA A 20 2.78 -9.81 16.15
N LYS A 21 2.38 -10.87 16.85
CA LYS A 21 2.38 -12.24 16.33
C LYS A 21 1.36 -12.41 15.20
N ASN A 22 0.13 -11.95 15.37
CA ASN A 22 -0.93 -12.00 14.35
C ASN A 22 -0.54 -11.22 13.09
N ARG A 23 0.05 -10.02 13.27
CA ARG A 23 0.65 -9.25 12.18
C ARG A 23 1.69 -10.06 11.41
N ARG A 24 2.63 -10.73 12.10
CA ARG A 24 3.64 -11.57 11.45
C ARG A 24 3.02 -12.75 10.71
N VAL A 25 2.02 -13.41 11.30
CA VAL A 25 1.31 -14.53 10.66
C VAL A 25 0.65 -14.08 9.37
N LEU A 26 -0.13 -13.00 9.40
CA LEU A 26 -0.78 -12.48 8.19
C LEU A 26 0.26 -12.06 7.15
N LEU A 27 1.31 -11.34 7.54
CA LEU A 27 2.38 -10.94 6.63
C LEU A 27 3.00 -12.16 5.91
N ASN A 28 3.34 -13.22 6.65
CA ASN A 28 3.91 -14.42 6.05
C ASN A 28 2.96 -15.11 5.07
N GLN A 29 1.63 -15.06 5.31
CA GLN A 29 0.64 -15.57 4.36
C GLN A 29 0.58 -14.72 3.08
N LEU A 30 0.64 -13.40 3.20
CA LEU A 30 0.68 -12.50 2.04
C LEU A 30 1.95 -12.70 1.21
N ILE A 31 3.11 -12.80 1.87
CA ILE A 31 4.40 -13.12 1.22
C ILE A 31 4.30 -14.45 0.47
N GLY A 32 3.80 -15.50 1.12
CA GLY A 32 3.65 -16.81 0.48
C GLY A 32 2.74 -16.79 -0.75
N ILE A 33 1.69 -15.95 -0.79
CA ILE A 33 0.86 -15.78 -1.98
C ILE A 33 1.64 -15.03 -3.09
N ALA A 34 2.38 -13.98 -2.73
CA ALA A 34 3.15 -13.16 -3.68
C ALA A 34 4.27 -13.97 -4.33
N GLU A 35 5.09 -14.66 -3.54
CA GLU A 35 6.23 -15.45 -4.02
C GLU A 35 5.78 -16.66 -4.84
N ALA A 36 4.67 -17.31 -4.45
CA ALA A 36 4.08 -18.38 -5.26
C ALA A 36 3.56 -17.88 -6.63
N ALA A 37 3.28 -16.58 -6.76
CA ALA A 37 2.91 -15.94 -8.02
C ALA A 37 4.12 -15.36 -8.80
N GLY A 38 5.34 -15.62 -8.31
CA GLY A 38 6.60 -15.21 -8.95
C GLY A 38 7.00 -13.75 -8.72
N PHE A 39 6.48 -13.11 -7.67
CA PHE A 39 6.93 -11.78 -7.26
C PHE A 39 8.19 -11.87 -6.39
N GLU A 40 9.13 -10.95 -6.60
CA GLU A 40 10.35 -10.83 -5.80
C GLU A 40 10.25 -9.64 -4.84
N GLU A 41 10.86 -9.75 -3.65
CA GLU A 41 10.84 -8.68 -2.66
C GLU A 41 11.64 -7.46 -3.14
N ILE A 42 11.07 -6.27 -2.95
CA ILE A 42 11.81 -5.02 -2.98
C ILE A 42 11.64 -4.27 -1.66
N VAL A 43 12.76 -3.77 -1.14
CA VAL A 43 12.82 -2.96 0.08
C VAL A 43 13.17 -1.53 -0.29
N LEU A 44 12.35 -0.58 0.15
CA LEU A 44 12.44 0.83 -0.26
C LEU A 44 12.97 1.70 0.89
N PRO A 45 13.54 2.89 0.62
CA PRO A 45 14.04 3.81 1.66
C PRO A 45 12.93 4.70 2.25
N SER A 46 12.72 4.73 3.57
CA SER A 46 11.58 5.49 4.16
C SER A 46 11.63 7.01 4.01
N VAL A 47 12.80 7.56 3.72
CA VAL A 47 13.05 9.00 3.57
C VAL A 47 13.55 9.28 2.16
N GLU A 48 12.81 10.09 1.41
CA GLU A 48 13.08 10.38 0.00
C GLU A 48 12.93 11.89 -0.28
N PRO A 49 13.48 12.42 -1.39
CA PRO A 49 13.17 13.78 -1.83
C PRO A 49 11.65 13.94 -2.02
N SER A 50 11.07 15.03 -1.53
CA SER A 50 9.62 15.25 -1.63
C SER A 50 9.12 15.30 -3.07
N ASP A 51 9.94 15.82 -3.99
CA ASP A 51 9.68 15.89 -5.44
C ASP A 51 9.37 14.53 -6.08
N VAL A 52 9.79 13.40 -5.47
CA VAL A 52 9.40 12.06 -5.93
C VAL A 52 7.89 11.87 -5.98
N TYR A 53 7.17 12.52 -5.05
CA TYR A 53 5.73 12.36 -4.87
C TYR A 53 4.93 13.57 -5.33
N VAL A 54 5.51 14.78 -5.38
CA VAL A 54 4.75 16.01 -5.66
C VAL A 54 3.95 15.93 -6.96
N ASP A 55 4.55 15.43 -8.03
CA ASP A 55 3.91 15.35 -9.35
C ASP A 55 2.98 14.14 -9.52
N LYS A 56 3.00 13.21 -8.56
CA LYS A 56 2.32 11.91 -8.63
C LYS A 56 1.19 11.80 -7.62
N ALA A 57 1.28 12.56 -6.53
CA ALA A 57 0.28 12.62 -5.49
C ALA A 57 -0.86 13.56 -5.91
N GLY A 58 -2.10 13.10 -5.72
CA GLY A 58 -3.24 13.99 -5.83
C GLY A 58 -3.26 15.04 -4.70
N PRO A 59 -4.07 16.10 -4.84
CA PRO A 59 -4.10 17.25 -3.91
C PRO A 59 -4.34 16.86 -2.46
N GLU A 60 -5.12 15.79 -2.22
CA GLU A 60 -5.37 15.25 -0.88
C GLU A 60 -4.07 14.76 -0.23
N ILE A 61 -3.30 13.92 -0.93
CA ILE A 61 -2.08 13.31 -0.38
C ILE A 61 -0.99 14.36 -0.19
N LEU A 62 -0.86 15.32 -1.12
CA LEU A 62 0.06 16.44 -1.00
C LEU A 62 -0.12 17.20 0.31
N SER A 63 -1.37 17.48 0.69
CA SER A 63 -1.69 18.18 1.94
C SER A 63 -1.37 17.39 3.22
N GLN A 64 -1.15 16.08 3.08
CA GLN A 64 -0.91 15.14 4.17
C GLN A 64 0.56 14.69 4.26
N MET A 65 1.45 15.12 3.37
CA MET A 65 2.84 14.66 3.39
C MET A 65 3.60 15.20 4.61
N TYR A 66 4.42 14.34 5.22
CA TYR A 66 5.42 14.76 6.22
C TYR A 66 6.69 15.24 5.51
N VAL A 67 6.73 16.53 5.16
CA VAL A 67 7.89 17.18 4.50
C VAL A 67 8.76 17.91 5.53
N PHE A 68 10.08 17.76 5.43
CA PHE A 68 11.06 18.37 6.33
C PHE A 68 12.39 18.65 5.63
N PRO A 69 13.14 19.70 6.05
CA PRO A 69 14.47 19.95 5.53
C PRO A 69 15.50 19.00 6.15
N ASP A 70 16.50 18.59 5.37
CA ASP A 70 17.71 17.99 5.89
C ASP A 70 18.70 19.05 6.42
N LYS A 71 19.87 18.62 6.94
CA LYS A 71 20.90 19.55 7.45
C LYS A 71 21.49 20.50 6.39
N LYS A 72 21.25 20.26 5.10
CA LYS A 72 21.66 21.09 3.97
C LYS A 72 20.46 21.82 3.33
N ASN A 73 19.32 21.89 4.02
CA ASN A 73 18.08 22.50 3.56
C ASN A 73 17.48 21.88 2.28
N ARG A 74 17.79 20.61 1.98
CA ARG A 74 17.09 19.86 0.92
C ARG A 74 15.74 19.40 1.43
N SER A 75 14.70 19.52 0.59
CA SER A 75 13.34 19.09 0.93
C SER A 75 13.22 17.58 0.86
N LEU A 76 13.06 16.93 2.02
CA LEU A 76 12.82 15.50 2.14
C LEU A 76 11.41 15.24 2.65
N CYS A 77 10.93 14.01 2.51
CA CYS A 77 9.70 13.56 3.14
C CYS A 77 9.80 12.13 3.65
N LEU A 78 8.94 11.78 4.60
CA LEU A 78 8.56 10.39 4.85
C LEU A 78 7.60 9.95 3.73
N ARG A 79 7.83 8.77 3.15
CA ARG A 79 7.01 8.30 2.02
C ARG A 79 5.51 8.20 2.37
N PRO A 80 4.59 8.76 1.58
CA PRO A 80 3.15 8.62 1.79
C PRO A 80 2.55 7.35 1.16
N GLU A 81 3.26 6.74 0.22
CA GLU A 81 2.97 5.49 -0.49
C GLU A 81 4.26 4.98 -1.15
N ALA A 82 4.24 3.75 -1.69
CA ALA A 82 5.44 3.12 -2.25
C ALA A 82 5.53 3.17 -3.79
N THR A 83 4.39 3.24 -4.50
CA THR A 83 4.35 3.07 -5.95
C THR A 83 5.08 4.19 -6.70
N ALA A 84 5.10 5.44 -6.21
CA ALA A 84 5.85 6.52 -6.85
C ALA A 84 7.35 6.23 -6.93
N THR A 85 7.92 5.62 -5.89
CA THR A 85 9.32 5.17 -5.85
C THR A 85 9.54 4.00 -6.80
N VAL A 86 8.62 3.04 -6.83
CA VAL A 86 8.64 1.91 -7.77
C VAL A 86 8.63 2.38 -9.23
N GLN A 87 7.82 3.40 -9.56
CA GLN A 87 7.81 4.01 -10.89
C GLN A 87 9.19 4.58 -11.28
N LEU A 88 9.91 5.21 -10.34
CA LEU A 88 11.28 5.72 -10.60
C LEU A 88 12.27 4.58 -10.83
N ILE A 89 12.14 3.48 -10.08
CA ILE A 89 12.96 2.28 -10.25
C ILE A 89 12.68 1.65 -11.60
N ALA A 90 11.42 1.58 -12.03
CA ALA A 90 11.02 1.07 -13.34
C ALA A 90 11.73 1.83 -14.48
N ASP A 91 11.69 3.16 -14.44
CA ASP A 91 12.33 4.00 -15.46
C ASP A 91 13.87 3.88 -15.46
N LYS A 92 14.49 3.77 -14.27
CA LYS A 92 15.96 3.79 -14.13
C LYS A 92 16.64 2.43 -14.27
N HIS A 93 16.01 1.37 -13.79
CA HIS A 93 16.62 0.05 -13.67
C HIS A 93 15.96 -1.00 -14.56
N PHE A 94 14.69 -0.83 -14.92
CA PHE A 94 13.94 -1.78 -15.74
C PHE A 94 13.35 -1.18 -17.02
N PRO A 95 14.00 -0.26 -17.76
CA PRO A 95 13.36 0.49 -18.85
C PRO A 95 12.90 -0.38 -20.02
N ARG A 96 13.38 -1.61 -20.14
CA ARG A 96 13.06 -2.55 -21.22
C ARG A 96 12.68 -3.95 -20.75
N GLN A 97 12.83 -4.22 -19.45
CA GLN A 97 12.54 -5.55 -18.90
C GLN A 97 11.03 -5.65 -18.69
N LYS A 98 10.42 -6.61 -19.39
CA LYS A 98 8.97 -6.87 -19.33
C LYS A 98 8.62 -7.71 -18.11
N ASN A 99 7.41 -7.52 -17.61
CA ASN A 99 6.81 -8.31 -16.53
C ASN A 99 7.69 -8.44 -15.28
N VAL A 100 8.35 -7.36 -14.87
CA VAL A 100 9.09 -7.36 -13.59
C VAL A 100 8.07 -7.35 -12.46
N LYS A 101 8.02 -8.43 -11.69
CA LYS A 101 7.05 -8.64 -10.59
C LYS A 101 7.71 -8.35 -9.25
N LEU A 102 7.30 -7.28 -8.59
CA LEU A 102 7.85 -6.84 -7.30
C LEU A 102 6.77 -6.83 -6.22
N TRP A 103 7.11 -7.29 -5.02
CA TRP A 103 6.29 -7.09 -3.83
C TRP A 103 7.05 -6.28 -2.78
N TYR A 104 6.32 -5.51 -1.97
CA TYR A 104 6.91 -4.77 -0.85
C TYR A 104 6.01 -4.83 0.39
N PHE A 105 6.61 -4.63 1.55
CA PHE A 105 5.89 -4.40 2.80
C PHE A 105 6.49 -3.22 3.56
N GLU A 106 5.84 -2.05 3.44
CA GLU A 106 6.44 -0.78 3.79
C GLU A 106 5.65 0.00 4.83
N ARG A 107 6.37 0.72 5.70
CA ARG A 107 5.77 1.81 6.47
C ARG A 107 5.57 3.03 5.58
N CYS A 108 4.42 3.65 5.73
CA CYS A 108 4.02 4.88 5.04
C CYS A 108 3.47 5.89 6.06
N TRP A 109 3.56 7.18 5.72
CA TRP A 109 3.17 8.26 6.61
C TRP A 109 2.26 9.28 5.92
N ARG A 110 1.13 9.59 6.55
CA ARG A 110 0.20 10.64 6.11
C ARG A 110 -0.33 11.40 7.32
N TYR A 111 -0.31 12.72 7.26
CA TYR A 111 -0.80 13.63 8.29
C TYR A 111 -2.33 13.66 8.28
N GLU A 112 -2.96 12.52 8.56
CA GLU A 112 -4.40 12.39 8.64
C GLU A 112 -4.88 12.53 10.09
N ARG A 113 -6.18 12.80 10.25
CA ARG A 113 -6.84 12.71 11.55
C ARG A 113 -6.91 11.22 11.93
N PRO A 114 -6.26 10.80 13.04
CA PRO A 114 -6.26 9.39 13.42
C PRO A 114 -7.68 8.89 13.72
N GLN A 115 -8.01 7.73 13.18
CA GLN A 115 -9.24 6.97 13.39
C GLN A 115 -8.89 5.47 13.41
N GLU A 116 -9.80 4.61 13.83
CA GLU A 116 -9.60 3.16 13.67
C GLU A 116 -9.32 2.84 12.19
N GLY A 117 -8.25 2.09 11.89
CA GLY A 117 -7.83 1.80 10.51
C GLY A 117 -7.22 2.97 9.72
N ARG A 118 -7.06 4.16 10.33
CA ARG A 118 -6.32 5.31 9.79
C ARG A 118 -5.34 5.86 10.81
N TYR A 119 -4.07 5.59 10.54
CA TYR A 119 -2.96 6.01 11.36
C TYR A 119 -2.11 7.01 10.59
N ARG A 120 -1.31 7.79 11.31
CA ARG A 120 -0.31 8.67 10.70
C ARG A 120 0.93 7.92 10.24
N GLU A 121 1.20 6.78 10.87
CA GLU A 121 2.14 5.77 10.42
C GLU A 121 1.37 4.45 10.26
N PHE A 122 1.39 3.90 9.05
CA PHE A 122 0.66 2.68 8.68
C PHE A 122 1.49 1.80 7.76
N PHE A 123 1.07 0.56 7.57
CA PHE A 123 1.73 -0.42 6.72
C PHE A 123 0.96 -0.65 5.43
N GLN A 124 1.71 -0.77 4.33
CA GLN A 124 1.20 -1.21 3.04
C GLN A 124 1.91 -2.50 2.61
N PHE A 125 1.14 -3.47 2.15
CA PHE A 125 1.65 -4.61 1.40
C PHE A 125 1.24 -4.43 -0.06
N GLY A 126 2.17 -4.36 -1.01
CA GLY A 126 1.84 -4.09 -2.40
C GLY A 126 2.48 -5.05 -3.38
N LEU A 127 1.80 -5.24 -4.51
CA LEU A 127 2.28 -5.98 -5.68
C LEU A 127 2.32 -5.04 -6.87
N GLU A 128 3.42 -5.09 -7.61
CA GLU A 128 3.70 -4.21 -8.75
C GLU A 128 4.21 -5.05 -9.92
N VAL A 129 3.63 -4.87 -11.10
CA VAL A 129 4.09 -5.47 -12.36
C VAL A 129 4.54 -4.35 -13.28
N LEU A 130 5.85 -4.28 -13.54
CA LEU A 130 6.45 -3.26 -14.39
C LEU A 130 6.52 -3.75 -15.82
N ASN A 131 6.24 -2.82 -16.73
CA ASN A 131 6.19 -3.03 -18.17
C ASN A 131 5.39 -4.30 -18.54
N PRO A 132 4.10 -4.38 -18.15
CA PRO A 132 3.25 -5.50 -18.52
C PRO A 132 3.18 -5.65 -20.05
N ASP A 133 3.16 -6.88 -20.54
CA ASP A 133 3.03 -7.21 -21.97
C ASP A 133 1.69 -7.86 -22.34
N ALA A 134 0.82 -8.09 -21.35
CA ALA A 134 -0.51 -8.67 -21.54
C ALA A 134 -1.57 -7.96 -20.68
N ASP A 135 -2.76 -7.77 -21.25
CA ASP A 135 -3.89 -7.17 -20.54
C ASP A 135 -4.44 -8.08 -19.42
N THR A 136 -4.16 -9.38 -19.48
CA THR A 136 -4.57 -10.38 -18.46
C THR A 136 -3.94 -10.12 -17.09
N ILE A 137 -2.80 -9.40 -17.04
CA ILE A 137 -2.08 -9.09 -15.79
C ILE A 137 -2.98 -8.32 -14.81
N ARG A 138 -3.88 -7.48 -15.31
CA ARG A 138 -4.85 -6.77 -14.46
C ARG A 138 -5.76 -7.73 -13.72
N ASP A 139 -6.28 -8.73 -14.42
CA ASP A 139 -7.19 -9.72 -13.85
C ASP A 139 -6.46 -10.65 -12.89
N GLU A 140 -5.22 -11.01 -13.20
CA GLU A 140 -4.34 -11.77 -12.29
C GLU A 140 -4.11 -11.01 -10.97
N LEU A 141 -3.81 -9.70 -11.04
CA LEU A 141 -3.61 -8.87 -9.85
C LEU A 141 -4.89 -8.71 -9.03
N ILE A 142 -6.04 -8.54 -9.69
CA ILE A 142 -7.34 -8.47 -8.98
C ILE A 142 -7.61 -9.80 -8.26
N ALA A 143 -7.39 -10.94 -8.92
CA ALA A 143 -7.57 -12.25 -8.31
C ALA A 143 -6.63 -12.48 -7.12
N LEU A 144 -5.38 -12.01 -7.21
CA LEU A 144 -4.43 -12.05 -6.09
C LEU A 144 -4.89 -11.15 -4.93
N ALA A 145 -5.38 -9.94 -5.21
CA ALA A 145 -5.93 -9.05 -4.20
C ALA A 145 -7.13 -9.67 -3.47
N GLU A 146 -8.09 -10.25 -4.21
CA GLU A 146 -9.24 -10.96 -3.63
C GLU A 146 -8.80 -12.16 -2.79
N LYS A 147 -7.84 -12.95 -3.27
CA LYS A 147 -7.26 -14.08 -2.52
C LYS A 147 -6.62 -13.63 -1.21
N MET A 148 -5.87 -12.52 -1.22
CA MET A 148 -5.21 -11.95 -0.06
C MET A 148 -6.22 -11.40 0.97
N VAL A 149 -7.26 -10.68 0.52
CA VAL A 149 -8.35 -10.23 1.40
C VAL A 149 -9.13 -11.42 1.97
N GLY A 150 -9.33 -12.46 1.16
CA GLY A 150 -9.97 -13.74 1.50
C GLY A 150 -9.31 -14.50 2.67
N LEU A 151 -8.05 -14.20 3.00
CA LEU A 151 -7.42 -14.73 4.21
C LEU A 151 -8.19 -14.31 5.47
N LYS A 152 -8.74 -13.09 5.46
CA LYS A 152 -9.35 -12.44 6.62
C LYS A 152 -10.86 -12.37 6.55
N THR A 153 -11.47 -12.26 5.37
CA THR A 153 -12.93 -12.23 5.23
C THR A 153 -13.37 -12.64 3.81
N SER A 154 -14.54 -13.25 3.69
CA SER A 154 -15.24 -13.45 2.42
C SER A 154 -16.30 -12.36 2.14
N ASP A 155 -16.59 -11.52 3.13
CA ASP A 155 -17.53 -10.40 3.00
C ASP A 155 -16.78 -9.15 2.51
N TYR A 156 -16.55 -9.09 1.21
CA TYR A 156 -15.93 -7.96 0.53
C TYR A 156 -16.67 -7.63 -0.77
N VAL A 157 -16.47 -6.40 -1.25
CA VAL A 157 -17.01 -5.88 -2.51
C VAL A 157 -15.85 -5.47 -3.40
N LEU A 158 -15.80 -6.03 -4.60
CA LEU A 158 -14.87 -5.63 -5.65
C LEU A 158 -15.51 -4.59 -6.56
N ALA A 159 -14.85 -3.45 -6.73
CA ALA A 159 -15.15 -2.48 -7.76
C ALA A 159 -14.02 -2.47 -8.80
N ARG A 160 -14.30 -2.88 -10.03
CA ARG A 160 -13.27 -3.08 -11.09
C ARG A 160 -12.91 -1.82 -11.87
N ALA A 161 -13.72 -0.77 -11.74
CA ALA A 161 -13.56 0.53 -12.38
C ALA A 161 -13.92 1.64 -11.39
N VAL A 162 -12.90 2.27 -10.80
CA VAL A 162 -13.05 3.41 -9.88
C VAL A 162 -12.00 4.47 -10.16
N LYS A 163 -12.38 5.74 -10.05
CA LYS A 163 -11.41 6.84 -9.98
C LYS A 163 -10.61 6.71 -8.68
N ARG A 164 -9.29 6.87 -8.79
CA ARG A 164 -8.35 6.79 -7.66
C ARG A 164 -7.96 8.20 -7.23
N GLY A 165 -7.55 8.37 -5.96
CA GLY A 165 -7.12 9.66 -5.41
C GLY A 165 -5.66 10.04 -5.72
N LEU A 166 -4.99 9.32 -6.62
CA LEU A 166 -3.62 9.60 -7.07
C LEU A 166 -3.67 9.92 -8.56
N ASP A 167 -2.92 10.93 -8.99
CA ASP A 167 -3.06 11.49 -10.34
C ASP A 167 -2.24 10.72 -11.39
N TYR A 168 -1.37 9.79 -10.96
CA TYR A 168 -0.55 8.99 -11.87
C TYR A 168 -1.31 7.86 -12.60
N TYR A 169 -2.56 7.57 -12.21
CA TYR A 169 -3.32 6.50 -12.84
C TYR A 169 -3.77 6.90 -14.25
N THR A 170 -3.51 6.03 -15.22
CA THR A 170 -3.76 6.28 -16.65
C THR A 170 -5.16 5.85 -17.08
N THR A 171 -5.80 4.98 -16.30
CA THR A 171 -7.15 4.46 -16.53
C THR A 171 -7.88 4.34 -15.19
N ASP A 172 -9.16 4.01 -15.21
CA ASP A 172 -9.87 3.67 -13.98
C ASP A 172 -9.18 2.50 -13.28
N GLY A 173 -8.99 2.62 -11.98
CA GLY A 173 -8.38 1.60 -11.14
C GLY A 173 -9.41 0.58 -10.65
N PHE A 174 -9.01 -0.20 -9.65
CA PHE A 174 -9.89 -1.11 -8.93
C PHE A 174 -9.72 -0.96 -7.42
N GLU A 175 -10.71 -1.47 -6.70
CA GLU A 175 -10.78 -1.40 -5.25
C GLU A 175 -11.44 -2.65 -4.67
N VAL A 176 -10.92 -3.15 -3.55
CA VAL A 176 -11.61 -4.13 -2.71
C VAL A 176 -11.96 -3.46 -1.40
N ALA A 177 -13.25 -3.43 -1.09
CA ALA A 177 -13.79 -2.84 0.12
C ALA A 177 -14.45 -3.90 1.02
N VAL A 178 -14.28 -3.78 2.33
CA VAL A 178 -14.93 -4.59 3.36
C VAL A 178 -15.95 -3.70 4.08
N PRO A 179 -17.26 -3.80 3.75
CA PRO A 179 -18.27 -2.86 4.24
C PRO A 179 -18.34 -2.74 5.76
N ALA A 180 -18.07 -3.83 6.49
CA ALA A 180 -18.07 -3.87 7.95
C ALA A 180 -17.11 -2.87 8.61
N LEU A 181 -16.06 -2.41 7.92
CA LEU A 181 -15.12 -1.40 8.44
C LEU A 181 -15.63 0.06 8.31
N GLY A 182 -16.85 0.27 7.78
CA GLY A 182 -17.48 1.58 7.68
C GLY A 182 -16.64 2.59 6.90
N ALA A 183 -16.23 3.68 7.55
CA ALA A 183 -15.43 4.74 6.92
C ALA A 183 -14.05 4.27 6.42
N GLN A 184 -13.55 3.13 6.90
CA GLN A 184 -12.29 2.50 6.46
C GLN A 184 -12.49 1.25 5.61
N LYS A 185 -13.67 1.10 5.00
CA LYS A 185 -14.00 -0.07 4.18
C LYS A 185 -12.99 -0.39 3.09
N GLN A 186 -12.34 0.61 2.50
CA GLN A 186 -11.36 0.37 1.45
C GLN A 186 -10.11 -0.32 1.99
N VAL A 187 -9.91 -1.59 1.64
CA VAL A 187 -8.75 -2.39 2.07
C VAL A 187 -7.68 -2.44 0.98
N VAL A 188 -8.09 -2.50 -0.29
CA VAL A 188 -7.18 -2.54 -1.44
C VAL A 188 -7.46 -1.40 -2.39
N GLY A 189 -6.41 -0.79 -2.93
CA GLY A 189 -6.51 0.11 -4.07
C GLY A 189 -5.41 -0.17 -5.08
N GLY A 190 -5.77 -0.21 -6.36
CA GLY A 190 -4.81 -0.47 -7.43
C GLY A 190 -5.27 0.08 -8.77
N GLY A 191 -4.42 -0.10 -9.78
CA GLY A 191 -4.69 0.35 -11.15
C GLY A 191 -3.42 0.50 -11.99
N THR A 192 -3.62 0.91 -13.24
CA THR A 192 -2.55 1.07 -14.23
C THR A 192 -1.95 2.46 -14.18
N TYR A 193 -0.62 2.54 -14.16
CA TYR A 193 0.18 3.75 -14.30
C TYR A 193 1.14 3.61 -15.50
N ARG A 194 1.85 4.68 -15.86
CA ARG A 194 2.64 4.72 -17.11
C ARG A 194 3.62 3.54 -17.27
N GLN A 195 4.31 3.17 -16.20
CA GLN A 195 5.35 2.15 -16.20
C GLN A 195 4.81 0.74 -15.87
N GLY A 196 3.55 0.59 -15.47
CA GLY A 196 3.10 -0.68 -14.91
C GLY A 196 1.68 -0.70 -14.37
N ILE A 197 1.38 -1.75 -13.64
CA ILE A 197 0.11 -1.95 -12.93
C ILE A 197 0.41 -2.57 -11.58
N GLY A 198 -0.31 -2.14 -10.55
CA GLY A 198 -0.15 -2.69 -9.22
C GLY A 198 -1.30 -2.37 -8.29
N PHE A 199 -1.17 -2.83 -7.06
CA PHE A 199 -2.06 -2.49 -5.96
C PHE A 199 -1.32 -2.47 -4.64
N ALA A 200 -1.88 -1.75 -3.68
CA ALA A 200 -1.48 -1.81 -2.28
C ALA A 200 -2.67 -2.19 -1.39
N ILE A 201 -2.40 -3.06 -0.43
CA ILE A 201 -3.27 -3.41 0.68
C ILE A 201 -2.94 -2.49 1.85
N GLY A 202 -3.93 -1.80 2.38
CA GLY A 202 -3.85 -1.17 3.70
C GLY A 202 -3.79 -2.25 4.77
N PHE A 203 -2.57 -2.70 5.10
CA PHE A 203 -2.36 -3.89 5.93
C PHE A 203 -3.04 -3.76 7.30
N ASP A 204 -3.01 -2.56 7.88
CA ASP A 204 -3.68 -2.30 9.16
C ASP A 204 -5.21 -2.45 9.09
N ARG A 205 -5.83 -2.10 7.96
CA ARG A 205 -7.27 -2.30 7.74
C ARG A 205 -7.59 -3.78 7.53
N LEU A 206 -6.73 -4.49 6.81
CA LEU A 206 -6.87 -5.93 6.63
C LEU A 206 -6.76 -6.69 7.97
N MET A 207 -5.90 -6.23 8.89
CA MET A 207 -5.80 -6.80 10.24
C MET A 207 -7.10 -6.68 11.04
N LEU A 208 -7.83 -5.56 10.88
CA LEU A 208 -9.13 -5.33 11.53
C LEU A 208 -10.26 -6.19 10.96
N CYS A 209 -10.09 -6.74 9.77
CA CYS A 209 -11.07 -7.68 9.21
C CYS A 209 -11.11 -8.94 10.08
N ASN A 210 -12.30 -9.36 10.49
CA ASN A 210 -12.49 -10.66 11.11
C ASN A 210 -13.14 -11.59 10.10
N ARG A 211 -12.78 -12.88 10.16
CA ARG A 211 -13.66 -13.89 9.58
C ARG A 211 -14.90 -13.84 10.44
N SER A 212 -16.05 -13.50 9.86
CA SER A 212 -17.33 -13.71 10.53
C SER A 212 -17.28 -15.12 11.10
N SER A 213 -17.37 -15.23 12.43
CA SER A 213 -17.46 -16.51 13.11
C SER A 213 -18.67 -17.23 12.51
N VAL A 214 -18.41 -18.30 11.76
CA VAL A 214 -19.44 -19.31 11.45
C VAL A 214 -19.55 -20.20 12.67
#